data_AF-A0A1N7B476-F1
#
_entry.id   AF-A0A1N7B476-F1
#
_cell.length_a   1.000
_cell.length_b   1.000
_cell.length_c   1.000
_cell.angle_alpha   90.00
_cell.angle_beta   90.00
_cell.angle_gamma   90.00
#
_symmetry.space_group_name_H-M   'P 1'
#
loop_
_entity.id
_entity.type
_entity.pdbx_description
1 polymer ?
#
loop_
_entity_poly.entity_id
_entity_poly.type
_entity_poly.pdbx_seq_one_letter_code
_entity_poly.pdbx_strand_id
1 'polypeptide(L)'
;MVTQNKRLIGIVLGVALLLFIPLIAMQFTSEVDWDLRDFVIMGILLLSTGLAAEFVIRKVKSTESRLVIIGIILLAFFLIWAELAVGIFGSPFAGS
;
A
#
# COMPACT_ATOMS: atom_id res chain seq x y z
N MET A 1 -10.67 -7.48 -27.93
CA MET A 1 -10.41 -6.05 -27.63
C MET A 1 -9.83 -5.98 -26.23
N VAL A 2 -8.53 -5.70 -26.09
CA VAL A 2 -7.91 -5.54 -24.77
C VAL A 2 -8.36 -4.19 -24.22
N THR A 3 -9.32 -4.20 -23.30
CA THR A 3 -9.73 -3.00 -22.57
C THR A 3 -8.51 -2.42 -21.86
N GLN A 4 -8.07 -1.23 -22.27
CA GLN A 4 -6.94 -0.53 -21.65
C GLN A 4 -7.33 -0.13 -20.22
N ASN A 5 -6.98 -0.96 -19.24
CA ASN A 5 -7.12 -0.63 -17.81
C ASN A 5 -6.02 0.33 -17.36
N LYS A 6 -5.94 1.52 -17.98
CA LYS A 6 -4.92 2.55 -17.68
C LYS A 6 -4.78 2.83 -16.19
N ARG A 7 -5.90 2.78 -15.45
CA ARG A 7 -5.95 2.97 -13.99
C ARG A 7 -5.28 1.83 -13.23
N LEU A 8 -5.49 0.58 -13.64
CA LEU A 8 -4.82 -0.58 -13.03
C LEU A 8 -3.31 -0.53 -13.29
N ILE A 9 -2.90 -0.17 -14.51
CA ILE A 9 -1.48 0.02 -14.85
C ILE A 9 -0.87 1.11 -13.98
N GLY A 10 -1.57 2.23 -13.80
CA GLY A 10 -1.13 3.30 -12.90
C GLY A 10 -0.95 2.84 -11.45
N ILE A 11 -1.88 2.02 -10.93
CA ILE A 11 -1.76 1.45 -9.58
C ILE A 11 -0.52 0.54 -9.50
N VAL A 12 -0.37 -0.42 -10.41
CA VAL A 12 0.75 -1.37 -10.39
C VAL A 12 2.10 -0.65 -10.53
N LEU A 13 2.20 0.33 -11.43
CA LEU A 13 3.40 1.17 -11.57
C LEU A 13 3.66 1.98 -10.30
N GLY A 14 2.62 2.55 -9.68
CA GLY A 14 2.74 3.26 -8.41
C GLY A 14 3.28 2.36 -7.29
N VAL A 15 2.77 1.14 -7.16
CA VAL A 15 3.28 0.14 -6.20
C VAL A 15 4.75 -0.17 -6.47
N ALA A 16 5.11 -0.45 -7.72
CA ALA A 16 6.49 -0.75 -8.09
C ALA A 16 7.44 0.41 -7.79
N LEU A 17 7.05 1.65 -8.12
CA LEU A 17 7.82 2.85 -7.85
C LEU A 17 8.02 3.08 -6.34
N LEU A 18 6.99 2.86 -5.53
CA LEU A 18 7.10 2.99 -4.08
C LEU A 18 8.02 1.92 -3.49
N LEU A 19 7.95 0.67 -3.96
CA LEU A 19 8.85 -0.41 -3.52
C LEU A 19 10.29 -0.21 -4.01
N PHE A 20 10.52 0.53 -5.09
CA PHE A 20 11.89 0.88 -5.46
C PHE A 20 12.59 1.80 -4.46
N ILE A 21 11.85 2.58 -3.67
CA ILE A 21 12.44 3.46 -2.64
C ILE A 21 13.26 2.65 -1.62
N PRO A 22 12.70 1.67 -0.89
CA PRO A 22 13.47 0.84 0.02
C PRO A 22 14.52 0.01 -0.71
N LEU A 23 14.21 -0.54 -1.91
CA LEU A 23 15.18 -1.33 -2.66
C LEU A 23 16.46 -0.54 -2.98
N ILE A 24 16.30 0.71 -3.40
CA ILE A 24 17.41 1.63 -3.68
C ILE A 24 18.09 2.02 -2.37
N ALA A 25 17.34 2.35 -1.31
CA ALA A 25 17.89 2.75 -0.01
C ALA A 25 18.84 1.67 0.57
N MET A 26 18.45 0.39 0.50
CA MET A 26 19.29 -0.74 0.95
C MET A 26 20.63 -0.86 0.20
N GLN A 27 20.76 -0.26 -1.00
CA GLN A 27 22.03 -0.24 -1.73
C GLN A 27 23.02 0.79 -1.16
N PHE A 28 22.52 1.77 -0.38
CA PHE A 28 23.32 2.88 0.15
C PHE A 28 23.48 2.85 1.68
N THR A 29 22.55 2.23 2.40
CA THR A 29 22.55 2.17 3.87
C THR A 29 22.01 0.85 4.38
N SER A 30 22.50 0.42 5.54
CA SER A 30 21.98 -0.72 6.31
C SER A 30 20.89 -0.31 7.31
N GLU A 31 20.46 0.95 7.32
CA GLU A 31 19.33 1.42 8.14
C GLU A 31 17.98 0.89 7.66
N VAL A 32 17.88 0.57 6.36
CA VAL A 32 16.76 -0.17 5.78
C VAL A 32 17.27 -1.59 5.55
N ASP A 33 16.64 -2.58 6.16
CA ASP A 33 17.01 -3.99 6.03
C ASP A 33 15.74 -4.81 5.77
N TRP A 34 15.16 -4.63 4.58
CA TRP A 34 13.95 -5.35 4.15
C TRP A 34 14.33 -6.66 3.49
N ASP A 35 13.75 -7.76 3.95
CA ASP A 35 13.85 -9.06 3.31
C ASP A 35 12.82 -9.19 2.17
N LEU A 36 12.86 -10.31 1.44
CA LEU A 36 11.90 -10.56 0.35
C LEU A 36 10.45 -10.57 0.82
N ARG A 37 10.18 -10.98 2.07
CA ARG A 37 8.83 -11.04 2.64
C ARG A 37 8.30 -9.65 2.87
N ASP A 38 9.13 -8.71 3.32
CA ASP A 38 8.75 -7.30 3.49
C ASP A 38 8.28 -6.68 2.19
N PHE A 39 9.02 -6.92 1.10
CA PHE A 39 8.61 -6.47 -0.24
C PHE A 39 7.28 -7.07 -0.68
N VAL A 40 7.05 -8.36 -0.39
CA VAL A 40 5.80 -9.04 -0.75
C VAL A 40 4.63 -8.52 0.08
N ILE A 41 4.79 -8.40 1.41
CA ILE A 41 3.76 -7.92 2.34
C ILE A 41 3.41 -6.46 2.00
N MET A 42 4.40 -5.60 1.86
CA MET A 42 4.20 -4.21 1.47
C MET A 42 3.58 -4.10 0.08
N GLY A 43 4.02 -4.93 -0.87
CA GLY A 43 3.44 -4.99 -2.21
C GLY A 43 1.96 -5.36 -2.21
N ILE A 44 1.57 -6.37 -1.44
CA ILE A 44 0.17 -6.77 -1.25
C ILE A 44 -0.62 -5.64 -0.57
N LEU A 45 -0.06 -5.02 0.47
CA LEU A 45 -0.71 -3.96 1.22
C LEU A 45 -0.96 -2.71 0.35
N LEU A 46 0.03 -2.27 -0.42
CA LEU A 46 -0.10 -1.14 -1.36
C LEU A 46 -1.06 -1.46 -2.50
N LEU A 47 -0.96 -2.66 -3.10
CA LEU A 47 -1.82 -3.06 -4.22
C LEU A 47 -3.29 -3.17 -3.78
N SER A 48 -3.55 -3.81 -2.64
CA SER A 48 -4.91 -3.94 -2.09
C SER A 48 -5.50 -2.57 -1.74
N THR A 49 -4.70 -1.66 -1.16
CA THR A 49 -5.11 -0.27 -0.88
C THR A 49 -5.46 0.49 -2.16
N GLY A 50 -4.61 0.41 -3.19
CA GLY A 50 -4.86 1.04 -4.48
C GLY A 50 -6.12 0.51 -5.18
N LEU A 51 -6.34 -0.81 -5.14
CA LEU A 51 -7.53 -1.45 -5.68
C LEU A 51 -8.80 -1.09 -4.89
N ALA A 52 -8.73 -1.03 -3.56
CA ALA A 52 -9.84 -0.61 -2.71
C ALA A 52 -10.23 0.85 -2.99
N ALA A 53 -9.25 1.76 -3.06
CA ALA A 53 -9.49 3.15 -3.43
C ALA A 53 -10.12 3.27 -4.83
N GLU A 54 -9.60 2.53 -5.81
CA GLU A 54 -10.16 2.49 -7.16
C GLU A 54 -11.61 1.98 -7.17
N PHE A 55 -11.91 0.95 -6.39
CA PHE A 55 -13.27 0.41 -6.25
C PHE A 55 -14.23 1.46 -5.68
N VAL A 56 -13.81 2.17 -4.63
CA VAL A 56 -14.58 3.26 -4.01
C VAL A 56 -14.82 4.39 -5.01
N ILE A 57 -13.81 4.81 -5.77
CA ILE A 57 -13.95 5.85 -6.79
C ILE A 57 -14.97 5.44 -7.88
N ARG A 58 -15.04 4.14 -8.22
CA ARG A 58 -15.98 3.64 -9.23
C ARG A 58 -17.42 3.48 -8.72
N LYS A 59 -17.61 3.14 -7.45
CA LYS A 59 -18.94 2.83 -6.90
C LYS A 59 -19.59 3.98 -6.13
N VAL A 60 -18.81 4.83 -5.48
CA VAL A 60 -19.34 5.91 -4.65
C VAL A 60 -19.50 7.18 -5.49
N LYS A 61 -20.74 7.60 -5.69
CA LYS A 61 -21.09 8.79 -6.51
C LYS A 61 -20.86 10.10 -5.75
N SER A 62 -21.14 10.11 -4.45
CA SER A 62 -20.95 11.31 -3.62
C SER A 62 -19.46 11.55 -3.38
N THR A 63 -18.99 12.74 -3.73
CA THR A 63 -17.59 13.15 -3.52
C THR A 63 -17.22 13.16 -2.04
N GLU A 64 -18.12 13.61 -1.17
CA GLU A 64 -17.88 13.65 0.28
C GLU A 64 -17.73 12.25 0.86
N SER A 65 -18.69 11.37 0.60
CA SER A 65 -18.64 9.97 1.06
C SER A 65 -17.42 9.24 0.50
N ARG A 66 -17.04 9.53 -0.75
CA ARG A 66 -15.85 8.97 -1.37
C ARG A 66 -14.57 9.39 -0.64
N LEU A 67 -14.43 10.67 -0.30
CA LEU A 67 -13.26 11.17 0.43
C LEU A 67 -13.18 10.56 1.83
N VAL A 68 -14.31 10.47 2.55
CA VAL A 68 -14.35 9.85 3.88
C VAL A 68 -13.93 8.38 3.81
N ILE A 69 -14.47 7.60 2.87
CA ILE A 69 -14.14 6.17 2.76
C ILE A 69 -12.67 5.97 2.35
N ILE A 70 -12.16 6.77 1.41
CA ILE A 70 -10.73 6.74 1.05
C ILE A 70 -9.87 7.10 2.26
N GLY A 71 -10.27 8.11 3.05
CA GLY A 71 -9.58 8.48 4.29
C GLY A 71 -9.52 7.33 5.28
N ILE A 72 -10.60 6.58 5.45
CA ILE A 72 -10.64 5.38 6.32
C ILE A 72 -9.73 4.28 5.76
N ILE A 73 -9.75 4.03 4.46
CA ILE A 73 -8.85 3.04 3.81
C ILE A 73 -7.38 3.41 4.06
N LEU A 74 -7.02 4.69 3.89
CA LEU A 74 -5.67 5.17 4.14
C LEU A 74 -5.29 5.08 5.62
N LEU A 75 -6.21 5.41 6.53
CA LEU A 75 -5.98 5.25 7.96
C LEU A 75 -5.69 3.79 8.30
N ALA A 76 -6.50 2.85 7.79
CA ALA A 76 -6.29 1.42 7.99
C ALA A 76 -4.95 0.96 7.41
N PHE A 77 -4.58 1.43 6.21
CA PHE A 77 -3.26 1.18 5.61
C PHE A 77 -2.13 1.60 6.54
N PHE A 78 -2.17 2.83 7.08
CA PHE A 78 -1.12 3.33 7.97
C PHE A 78 -1.08 2.58 9.30
N LEU A 79 -2.23 2.19 9.86
CA LEU A 79 -2.28 1.39 11.09
C LEU A 79 -1.69 -0.01 10.89
N ILE A 80 -2.04 -0.68 9.78
CA ILE A 80 -1.48 -1.99 9.45
C ILE A 80 0.03 -1.88 9.22
N TRP A 81 0.46 -0.88 8.46
CA TRP A 81 1.88 -0.66 8.21
C TRP A 81 2.65 -0.36 9.50
N ALA A 82 2.11 0.49 10.37
CA ALA A 82 2.74 0.83 11.64
C ALA A 82 2.79 -0.37 12.60
N GLU A 83 1.79 -1.25 12.58
CA GLU A 83 1.82 -2.50 13.33
C GLU A 83 2.90 -3.43 12.81
N LEU A 84 2.99 -3.63 11.50
CA LEU A 84 4.01 -4.49 10.89
C LEU A 84 5.42 -3.93 11.14
N ALA A 85 5.62 -2.62 10.97
CA ALA A 85 6.93 -1.99 11.08
C ALA A 85 7.39 -1.76 12.53
N VAL A 86 6.50 -1.34 13.43
CA VAL A 86 6.87 -0.90 14.78
C VAL A 86 6.19 -1.72 15.88
N GLY A 87 5.10 -2.43 15.58
CA GLY A 87 4.44 -3.30 16.56
C GLY A 87 3.64 -2.55 17.62
N ILE A 88 2.95 -1.46 17.24
CA ILE A 88 2.23 -0.56 18.15
C ILE A 88 1.24 -1.30 19.07
N PHE A 89 0.58 -2.34 18.57
CA PHE A 89 -0.45 -3.08 19.28
C PHE A 89 0.06 -4.35 19.97
N GLY A 90 1.34 -4.70 19.81
CA GLY A 90 1.94 -5.90 20.41
C GLY A 90 1.32 -7.21 19.92
N SER A 91 0.81 -7.23 18.68
CA SER A 91 0.25 -8.46 18.11
C SER A 91 1.35 -9.45 17.72
N PRO A 92 1.03 -10.74 17.48
CA PRO A 92 2.02 -11.71 16.98
C PRO A 92 2.63 -11.37 15.61
N PHE A 93 2.07 -10.37 14.91
CA PHE A 93 2.55 -9.89 13.61
C PHE A 93 3.43 -8.63 13.72
N ALA A 94 3.69 -8.17 14.95
CA ALA A 94 4.47 -6.98 15.23
C ALA A 94 5.97 -7.17 14.94
N GLY A 95 6.57 -6.22 14.21
CA GLY A 95 8.03 -6.10 14.05
C GLY A 95 8.67 -7.26 13.28
N SER A 96 7.95 -7.83 12.31
CA SER A 96 8.45 -8.89 11.42
C SER A 96 9.19 -8.34 10.23
#